data_AF-A0A1G5LK90-F1
#
_entry.id   AF-A0A1G5LK90-F1
#
_cell.length_a   1.000
_cell.length_b   1.000
_cell.length_c   1.000
_cell.angle_alpha   90.00
_cell.angle_beta   90.00
_cell.angle_gamma   90.00
#
_symmetry.space_group_name_H-M   'P 1'
#
loop_
_entity.id
_entity.type
_entity.pdbx_description
1 polymer ?
#
loop_
_entity_poly.entity_id
_entity_poly.type
_entity_poly.pdbx_seq_one_letter_code
_entity_poly.pdbx_strand_id
1 'polypeptide(L)'
;MMYNAESSSSATTGLYAKHFGILQAIADRLRSGGPADVDALLEDTRRALESYEICRSRLDAVRAELNAQVGRSFSTDRLPMKA
;
A
#
# COMPACT_ATOMS: atom_id res chain seq x y z
N MET A 1 -10.49 -19.09 23.64
CA MET A 1 -10.00 -17.86 22.99
C MET A 1 -9.90 -18.13 21.51
N MET A 2 -10.87 -17.67 20.71
CA MET A 2 -10.83 -17.78 19.24
C MET A 2 -10.34 -16.45 18.66
N TYR A 3 -9.50 -16.54 17.64
CA TYR A 3 -8.60 -15.48 17.16
C TYR A 3 -9.33 -14.43 16.31
N ASN A 4 -9.18 -13.16 16.72
CA ASN A 4 -9.67 -11.95 16.02
C ASN A 4 -8.79 -11.60 14.79
N ALA A 5 -8.66 -12.50 13.83
CA ALA A 5 -7.86 -12.25 12.62
C ALA A 5 -8.62 -11.46 11.53
N GLU A 6 -9.95 -11.54 11.49
CA GLU A 6 -10.77 -10.84 10.47
C GLU A 6 -10.88 -9.33 10.74
N SER A 7 -10.85 -8.92 12.01
CA SER A 7 -11.02 -7.51 12.38
C SER A 7 -9.80 -6.64 12.02
N SER A 8 -8.59 -7.22 11.97
CA SER A 8 -7.38 -6.47 11.59
C SER A 8 -7.31 -6.26 10.08
N SER A 9 -7.60 -7.29 9.27
CA SER A 9 -7.53 -7.21 7.80
C SER A 9 -8.52 -6.20 7.21
N SER A 10 -9.73 -6.13 7.77
CA SER A 10 -10.74 -5.13 7.37
C SER A 10 -10.32 -3.70 7.75
N ALA A 11 -9.78 -3.51 8.96
CA ALA A 11 -9.31 -2.21 9.44
C ALA A 11 -8.13 -1.69 8.60
N THR A 12 -7.18 -2.57 8.28
CA THR A 12 -6.02 -2.24 7.44
C THR A 12 -6.43 -1.94 5.99
N THR A 13 -7.42 -2.66 5.45
CA THR A 13 -7.97 -2.36 4.11
C THR A 13 -8.66 -1.00 4.06
N GLY A 14 -9.43 -0.65 5.10
CA GLY A 14 -10.07 0.67 5.22
C GLY A 14 -9.06 1.82 5.32
N LEU A 15 -7.94 1.60 6.01
CA LEU A 15 -6.85 2.58 6.10
C LEU A 15 -6.26 2.89 4.72
N TYR A 16 -5.93 1.86 3.93
CA TYR A 16 -5.36 2.08 2.60
C TYR A 16 -6.34 2.74 1.62
N ALA A 17 -7.61 2.32 1.64
CA ALA A 17 -8.64 2.93 0.80
C ALA A 17 -8.78 4.43 1.10
N LYS A 18 -8.73 4.81 2.39
CA LYS A 18 -8.72 6.21 2.82
C LYS A 18 -7.52 6.98 2.25
N HIS A 19 -6.30 6.46 2.40
CA HIS A 19 -5.09 7.15 1.94
C HIS A 19 -5.01 7.24 0.41
N PHE A 20 -5.46 6.21 -0.31
CA PHE A 20 -5.61 6.29 -1.76
C PHE A 20 -6.62 7.38 -2.17
N GLY A 21 -7.76 7.47 -1.48
CA GLY A 21 -8.74 8.53 -1.70
C GLY A 21 -8.20 9.95 -1.50
N ILE A 22 -7.30 10.14 -0.53
CA ILE A 22 -6.61 11.43 -0.32
C ILE A 22 -5.76 11.79 -1.54
N LEU A 23 -4.95 10.84 -2.04
CA LEU A 23 -4.11 11.05 -3.22
C LEU A 23 -4.96 11.39 -4.45
N GLN A 24 -6.06 10.67 -4.66
CA GLN A 24 -6.97 10.93 -5.77
C GLN A 24 -7.60 12.33 -5.68
N ALA A 25 -8.10 12.72 -4.51
CA ALA A 25 -8.72 14.03 -4.32
C ALA A 25 -7.74 15.20 -4.55
N ILE A 26 -6.47 15.05 -4.14
CA ILE A 26 -5.43 16.05 -4.41
C ILE A 26 -5.13 16.12 -5.92
N ALA A 27 -5.00 14.97 -6.59
CA ALA A 27 -4.76 14.93 -8.03
C ALA A 27 -5.91 15.55 -8.84
N ASP A 28 -7.15 15.31 -8.44
CA ASP A 28 -8.33 15.90 -9.08
C ASP A 28 -8.39 17.41 -8.87
N ARG A 29 -8.06 17.90 -7.67
CA ARG A 29 -7.95 19.34 -7.38
C ARG A 29 -6.91 20.02 -8.26
N LEU A 30 -5.70 19.45 -8.35
CA LEU A 30 -4.62 19.97 -9.20
C LEU A 30 -5.01 19.97 -10.69
N ARG A 31 -5.74 18.95 -11.14
CA ARG A 31 -6.24 18.86 -12.52
C ARG A 31 -7.30 19.90 -12.83
N SER A 32 -8.15 20.24 -11.87
CA SER A 32 -9.23 21.21 -12.03
C SER A 32 -8.76 22.66 -12.21
N GLY A 33 -7.46 22.95 -11.99
CA GLY A 33 -6.80 24.15 -12.50
C GLY A 33 -7.42 25.47 -12.03
N GLY A 34 -7.48 25.67 -10.70
CA GLY A 34 -7.70 27.00 -10.11
C GLY A 34 -6.38 27.58 -9.57
N PRO A 35 -6.29 28.89 -9.31
CA PRO A 35 -5.16 29.46 -8.58
C PRO A 35 -5.12 28.84 -7.19
N ALA A 36 -4.17 27.95 -6.96
CA ALA A 36 -3.91 27.35 -5.66
C ALA A 36 -2.95 28.27 -4.89
N ASP A 37 -3.33 28.63 -3.67
CA ASP A 37 -2.45 29.30 -2.73
C ASP A 37 -1.24 28.41 -2.40
N VAL A 38 -0.06 29.02 -2.23
CA VAL A 38 1.19 28.32 -1.95
C VAL A 38 1.07 27.52 -0.64
N ASP A 39 0.40 28.09 0.36
CA ASP A 39 0.15 27.41 1.64
C ASP A 39 -0.72 26.16 1.46
N ALA A 40 -1.72 26.23 0.58
CA ALA A 40 -2.56 25.08 0.26
C ALA A 40 -1.77 23.98 -0.47
N LEU A 41 -0.87 24.36 -1.39
CA LEU A 41 0.00 23.42 -2.09
C LEU A 41 1.00 22.74 -1.14
N LEU A 42 1.51 23.46 -0.14
CA LEU A 42 2.39 22.90 0.88
C LEU A 42 1.66 21.85 1.73
N GLU A 43 0.44 22.14 2.18
CA GLU A 43 -0.35 21.16 2.94
C GLU A 43 -0.77 19.97 2.09
N ASP A 44 -1.19 20.18 0.83
CA ASP A 44 -1.50 19.09 -0.09
C ASP A 44 -0.27 18.20 -0.33
N THR A 45 0.92 18.80 -0.48
CA THR A 45 2.17 18.06 -0.63
C THR A 45 2.47 17.22 0.60
N ARG A 46 2.37 17.80 1.80
CA ARG A 46 2.62 17.10 3.07
C ARG A 46 1.68 15.89 3.23
N ARG A 47 0.38 16.10 2.98
CA ARG A 47 -0.66 15.06 3.07
C ARG A 47 -0.50 13.98 2.01
N ALA A 48 -0.08 14.35 0.81
CA ALA A 48 0.19 13.40 -0.27
C ALA A 48 1.37 12.49 0.08
N LEU A 49 2.47 13.04 0.62
CA LEU A 49 3.65 12.25 1.03
C LEU A 49 3.28 11.23 2.11
N GLU A 50 2.59 11.65 3.18
CA GLU A 50 2.14 10.77 4.25
C GLU A 50 1.25 9.63 3.71
N SER A 51 0.29 9.96 2.84
CA SER A 51 -0.62 8.97 2.26
C SER A 51 0.09 8.02 1.29
N TYR A 52 1.09 8.52 0.55
CA TYR A 52 1.91 7.71 -0.35
C TYR A 52 2.74 6.69 0.42
N GLU A 53 3.39 7.08 1.53
CA GLU A 53 4.20 6.16 2.33
C GLU A 53 3.37 4.97 2.85
N ILE A 54 2.15 5.25 3.32
CA ILE A 54 1.22 4.22 3.78
C ILE A 54 0.85 3.29 2.63
N CYS A 55 0.48 3.82 1.47
CA CYS A 55 0.18 2.99 0.30
C CYS A 55 1.39 2.19 -0.20
N ARG A 56 2.60 2.78 -0.17
CA ARG A 56 3.84 2.14 -0.59
C ARG A 56 4.19 0.95 0.31
N SER A 57 4.05 1.10 1.63
CA SER A 57 4.31 0.00 2.57
C SER A 57 3.47 -1.24 2.29
N ARG A 58 2.22 -1.06 1.84
CA ARG A 58 1.35 -2.17 1.40
C ARG A 58 1.90 -2.85 0.16
N LEU A 59 2.33 -2.08 -0.83
CA LEU A 59 2.93 -2.64 -2.05
C LEU A 59 4.21 -3.42 -1.72
N ASP A 60 5.02 -2.90 -0.81
CA ASP A 60 6.23 -3.57 -0.34
C ASP A 60 5.89 -4.91 0.35
N ALA A 61 4.84 -4.96 1.16
CA ALA A 61 4.35 -6.21 1.77
C ALA A 61 3.85 -7.23 0.74
N VAL A 62 3.08 -6.79 -0.26
CA VAL A 62 2.61 -7.65 -1.36
C VAL A 62 3.80 -8.19 -2.16
N ARG A 63 4.79 -7.34 -2.45
CA ARG A 63 6.01 -7.73 -3.16
C ARG A 63 6.85 -8.73 -2.37
N ALA A 64 6.97 -8.53 -1.06
CA ALA A 64 7.68 -9.46 -0.18
C ALA A 64 7.00 -10.84 -0.18
N GLU A 65 5.68 -10.89 -0.08
CA GLU A 65 4.93 -12.15 -0.12
C GLU A 65 5.05 -12.84 -1.49
N LEU A 66 4.96 -12.08 -2.59
CA LEU A 66 5.17 -12.61 -3.93
C LEU A 66 6.56 -13.24 -4.08
N ASN A 67 7.61 -12.53 -3.66
CA ASN A 67 8.99 -13.03 -3.70
C ASN A 67 9.16 -14.28 -2.83
N ALA A 68 8.52 -14.33 -1.67
CA ALA A 68 8.55 -15.49 -0.80
C ALA A 68 7.88 -16.72 -1.44
N GLN A 69 6.75 -16.52 -2.13
CA GLN A 69 6.08 -17.60 -2.88
C GLN A 69 6.94 -18.10 -4.03
N VAL A 70 7.50 -17.19 -4.83
CA VAL A 70 8.42 -17.53 -5.93
C VAL A 70 9.61 -18.34 -5.39
N GLY A 71 10.25 -17.88 -4.32
CA GLY A 71 11.38 -18.60 -3.70
C GLY A 71 11.02 -19.99 -3.16
N ARG A 72 9.81 -20.17 -2.61
CA ARG A 72 9.29 -21.47 -2.19
C ARG A 72 9.06 -22.40 -3.39
N SER A 73 8.47 -21.90 -4.47
CA SER A 73 8.25 -22.67 -5.69
C SER A 73 9.55 -23.18 -6.30
N PHE A 74 10.60 -22.34 -6.35
CA PHE A 74 11.92 -22.74 -6.86
C PHE A 74 12.70 -23.69 -5.92
N SER A 75 12.44 -23.64 -4.61
CA SER A 75 13.10 -24.54 -3.63
C SER A 75 12.45 -25.93 -3.58
N THR A 76 11.19 -26.06 -4.00
CA THR A 76 10.45 -27.32 -3.98
C THR A 76 10.83 -28.25 -5.14
N ASP A 77 11.46 -27.72 -6.19
CA ASP A 77 11.95 -28.49 -7.35
C ASP A 77 13.34 -29.13 -7.13
N ARG A 78 13.95 -28.95 -5.95
CA ARG A 78 15.23 -29.57 -5.58
C ARG A 78 15.08 -30.51 -4.39
N LEU A 79 14.34 -31.60 -4.56
CA LEU A 79 14.52 -32.76 -3.68
C LEU A 79 15.64 -33.67 -4.23
N PRO A 80 16.51 -34.21 -3.35
CA PRO A 80 17.65 -35.04 -3.76
C PRO A 80 17.15 -36.36 -4.35
N MET A 81 17.73 -36.77 -5.49
CA MET A 81 17.66 -38.15 -5.95
C MET A 81 18.18 -39.06 -4.83
N LYS A 82 17.27 -39.77 -4.15
CA LYS A 82 17.58 -40.91 -3.32
C LYS A 82 17.52 -42.16 -4.21
N ALA A 83 18.69 -42.75 -4.47
CA ALA A 83 19.01 -44.17 -4.27
C ALA A 83 20.37 -44.45 -4.93
#